data_AF-A0A531K1S0-F1
#
_entry.id   AF-A0A531K1S0-F1
#
_cell.length_a   1.000
_cell.length_b   1.000
_cell.length_c   1.000
_cell.angle_alpha   90.00
_cell.angle_beta   90.00
_cell.angle_gamma   90.00
#
_symmetry.space_group_name_H-M   'P 1'
#
loop_
_entity.id
_entity.type
_entity.pdbx_description
1 polymer ?
#
loop_
_entity_poly.entity_id
_entity_poly.type
_entity_poly.pdbx_seq_one_letter_code
_entity_poly.pdbx_strand_id
1 'polypeptide(L)' 'MPRNQPRLILVHEPEKACFDRLVADGYPAERATEISSYLAQSTDLAPEFEVLAAACE' A
#
# COMPACT_ATOMS: atom_id res chain seq x y z
N MET A 1 32.00 14.95 -2.64
CA MET A 1 31.27 13.83 -2.02
C MET A 1 29.96 13.69 -2.76
N PRO A 2 29.70 12.62 -3.54
CA PRO A 2 28.36 12.45 -4.07
C PRO A 2 27.43 12.30 -2.86
N ARG A 3 26.45 13.19 -2.73
CA ARG A 3 25.41 13.08 -1.71
C ARG A 3 24.72 11.75 -1.98
N ASN A 4 24.89 10.77 -1.10
CA ASN A 4 24.10 9.56 -1.12
C ASN A 4 22.67 9.94 -0.74
N GLN A 5 21.91 10.49 -1.70
CA GLN A 5 20.55 10.94 -1.46
C GLN A 5 19.71 9.72 -1.03
N PRO A 6 19.09 9.74 0.15
CA PRO A 6 18.24 8.65 0.59
C PRO A 6 17.09 8.49 -0.40
N ARG A 7 16.82 7.24 -0.81
CA ARG A 7 15.73 6.90 -1.73
C ARG A 7 14.52 6.42 -0.94
N LEU A 8 13.40 7.12 -1.06
CA LEU A 8 12.11 6.67 -0.55
C LEU A 8 11.53 5.58 -1.46
N ILE A 9 11.03 4.50 -0.88
CA ILE A 9 10.25 3.48 -1.57
C ILE A 9 8.92 3.37 -0.83
N LEU A 10 7.83 3.72 -1.51
CA LEU A 10 6.48 3.61 -0.99
C LEU A 10 5.79 2.42 -1.64
N VAL A 11 5.34 1.46 -0.82
CA VAL A 11 4.54 0.32 -1.28
C VAL A 11 3.11 0.53 -0.80
N HIS A 12 2.18 0.62 -1.75
CA HIS A 12 0.77 0.83 -1.47
C HIS A 12 -0.08 -0.22 -2.19
N GLU A 13 -1.01 -0.82 -1.47
CA GLU A 13 -2.03 -1.72 -1.98
C GLU A 13 -3.39 -1.28 -1.38
N PRO A 14 -4.41 -0.95 -2.19
CA PRO A 14 -5.75 -0.69 -1.68
C PRO A 14 -6.37 -1.92 -1.03
N GLU A 15 -7.20 -1.75 0.00
CA GLU A 15 -7.93 -2.84 0.67
C GLU A 15 -8.60 -3.79 -0.33
N LYS A 16 -9.33 -3.22 -1.30
CA LYS A 16 -10.04 -3.99 -2.32
C LYS A 16 -9.10 -4.84 -3.18
N ALA A 17 -7.95 -4.29 -3.55
CA ALA A 17 -6.96 -5.01 -4.35
C ALA A 17 -6.35 -6.18 -3.55
N CYS A 18 -6.10 -5.98 -2.25
CA CYS A 18 -5.65 -7.03 -1.35
C CYS A 18 -6.68 -8.15 -1.22
N PHE A 19 -7.95 -7.79 -0.98
CA PHE A 19 -9.06 -8.74 -0.89
C PHE A 19 -9.20 -9.57 -2.17
N ASP A 20 -9.27 -8.90 -3.32
CA ASP A 20 -9.47 -9.55 -4.62
C ASP A 20 -8.30 -10.52 -4.93
N ARG A 21 -7.06 -10.14 -4.57
CA ARG A 21 -5.88 -11.01 -4.69
C ARG A 21 -5.95 -12.24 -3.78
N LEU A 22 -6.30 -12.06 -2.50
CA LEU A 22 -6.40 -13.18 -1.54
C LEU A 22 -7.48 -14.18 -1.96
N VAL A 23 -8.61 -13.71 -2.46
CA VAL A 23 -9.67 -14.58 -2.99
C VAL A 23 -9.18 -15.34 -4.23
N ALA A 24 -8.47 -14.67 -5.14
CA ALA A 24 -7.89 -15.31 -6.33
C ALA A 24 -6.84 -16.38 -5.98
N ASP A 25 -6.09 -16.17 -4.89
CA ASP A 25 -5.11 -17.13 -4.35
C ASP A 25 -5.76 -18.32 -3.60
N GLY A 26 -7.09 -18.35 -3.50
CA GLY A 26 -7.87 -19.45 -2.92
C GLY A 26 -8.13 -19.33 -1.41
N TYR A 27 -7.90 -18.15 -0.82
CA TYR A 27 -8.25 -17.93 0.58
C TYR A 27 -9.77 -17.80 0.75
N PRO A 28 -10.34 -18.32 1.86
CA PRO A 28 -11.75 -18.10 2.18
C PRO A 28 -12.03 -16.60 2.34
N ALA A 29 -13.19 -16.15 1.84
CA ALA A 29 -13.59 -14.74 1.86
C ALA A 29 -13.54 -14.12 3.27
N GLU A 30 -13.93 -14.86 4.31
CA GLU A 30 -13.87 -14.38 5.70
C GLU A 30 -12.43 -14.03 6.14
N ARG A 31 -11.45 -14.89 5.79
CA ARG A 31 -10.04 -14.62 6.06
C ARG A 31 -9.47 -13.52 5.17
N ALA A 32 -9.90 -13.44 3.92
CA ALA A 32 -9.50 -12.36 3.03
C ALA A 32 -9.96 -10.99 3.56
N THR A 33 -11.20 -10.90 4.06
CA THR A 33 -11.75 -9.70 4.70
C THR A 33 -10.98 -9.32 5.95
N GLU A 34 -10.68 -10.29 6.83
CA GLU A 34 -9.90 -10.01 8.04
C GLU A 34 -8.54 -9.39 7.66
N ILE A 35 -7.80 -10.02 6.76
CA ILE A 35 -6.48 -9.55 6.33
C ILE A 35 -6.57 -8.17 5.63
N SER A 36 -7.50 -7.99 4.69
CA SER A 36 -7.65 -6.72 3.97
C SER A 36 -8.07 -5.58 4.89
N SER A 37 -8.90 -5.86 5.90
CA SER A 37 -9.33 -4.86 6.89
C SER A 37 -8.18 -4.31 7.73
N TYR A 38 -7.18 -5.14 8.06
CA TYR A 38 -5.95 -4.67 8.72
C TYR A 38 -5.12 -3.78 7.80
N LEU A 39 -5.10 -4.05 6.49
CA LEU A 39 -4.44 -3.21 5.50
C LEU A 39 -5.10 -1.82 5.41
N ALA A 40 -6.44 -1.77 5.47
CA ALA A 40 -7.22 -0.53 5.41
C ALA A 40 -6.96 0.44 6.59
N GLN A 41 -6.43 -0.04 7.72
CA GLN A 41 -6.09 0.80 8.88
C GLN A 41 -4.83 1.64 8.66
N SER A 42 -4.02 1.29 7.65
CA SER A 42 -2.99 2.14 7.09
C SER A 42 -3.64 3.06 6.05
N THR A 43 -4.32 4.09 6.54
CA THR A 43 -4.69 5.38 5.92
C THR A 43 -4.66 5.47 4.39
N ASP A 44 -5.77 5.97 3.82
CA ASP A 44 -5.90 6.46 2.45
C ASP A 44 -4.83 7.51 2.12
N LEU A 45 -3.63 7.04 1.79
CA LEU A 45 -2.41 7.83 1.56
C LEU A 45 -2.27 8.24 0.08
N ALA A 46 -3.20 7.76 -0.76
CA ALA A 46 -3.18 8.00 -2.19
C ALA A 46 -3.25 9.50 -2.55
N PRO A 47 -4.06 10.33 -1.89
CA PRO A 47 -4.04 11.79 -2.12
C PRO A 47 -2.68 12.45 -1.88
N GLU A 48 -1.83 11.87 -1.03
CA GLU A 48 -0.55 12.43 -0.61
C GLU A 48 0.62 12.00 -1.52
N PHE A 49 0.44 11.04 -2.44
CA PHE A 49 1.54 10.49 -3.24
C PHE A 49 2.27 11.54 -4.08
N GLU A 50 1.54 12.47 -4.70
CA GLU A 50 2.15 13.55 -5.50
C GLU A 50 2.97 14.51 -4.62
N VAL A 51 2.49 14.80 -3.40
CA VAL A 51 3.20 15.63 -2.43
C VAL A 51 4.48 14.93 -1.94
N LEU A 52 4.41 13.63 -1.67
CA LEU A 52 5.56 12.81 -1.28
C LEU A 52 6.59 12.69 -2.42
N ALA A 53 6.14 12.54 -3.66
CA ALA A 53 7.00 12.48 -4.83
C ALA A 53 7.77 13.81 -5.02
N ALA A 54 7.08 14.94 -4.98
CA ALA A 54 7.69 16.27 -5.11
C ALA A 54 8.70 16.58 -3.99
N ALA A 55 8.49 16.05 -2.78
CA ALA A 55 9.45 16.20 -1.68
C ALA A 55 10.73 15.35 -1.83
N CYS A 56 10.73 14.38 -2.75
CA CYS A 56 11.86 13.49 -3.03
C CYS A 56 12.69 13.89 -4.26
N GLU A 57 12.26 14.92 -5.02
CA GLU A 57 13.02 15.54 -6.11
C GLU A 57 14.14 16.47 -5.60
#